data_AF-A0A4P8QA11-F1
#
_entry.id   AF-A0A4P8QA11-F1
#
_cell.length_a   1.000
_cell.length_b   1.000
_cell.length_c   1.000
_cell.angle_alpha   90.00
_cell.angle_beta   90.00
_cell.angle_gamma   90.00
#
_symmetry.space_group_name_H-M   'P 1'
#
loop_
_entity.id
_entity.type
_entity.pdbx_description
1 polymer ?
#
loop_
_entity_poly.entity_id
_entity_poly.type
_entity_poly.pdbx_seq_one_letter_code
_entity_poly.pdbx_strand_id
1 'polypeptide(L)'
;MTYLTRAVFAFASLLLLLAAMALIGFGVKEALQGIGSPDKSGADAVLDVLGYVIVAIAVFDVAKYIFEDEVRRGNEKRSAAEARRSLTKFLSTIVIALFLEALVVVFKTAREDVAQLLYPTALLIASVLVLVGLGVFQRLSATVEEKVGDDDEAEDRKDKVRRKAAP
;
A
#
# COMPACT_ATOMS: atom_id res chain seq x y z
N MET A 1 5.63 -27.65 -8.95
CA MET A 1 4.90 -26.40 -9.27
C MET A 1 5.12 -25.32 -8.21
N THR A 2 4.95 -25.60 -6.91
CA THR A 2 5.10 -24.61 -5.82
C THR A 2 6.48 -23.95 -5.71
N TYR A 3 7.58 -24.69 -5.90
CA TYR A 3 8.94 -24.12 -5.81
C TYR A 3 9.26 -23.14 -6.94
N LEU A 4 8.74 -23.39 -8.15
CA LEU A 4 8.91 -22.49 -9.30
C LEU A 4 8.17 -21.18 -9.06
N THR A 5 6.92 -21.26 -8.59
CA THR A 5 6.13 -20.09 -8.23
C THR A 5 6.84 -19.25 -7.16
N ARG A 6 7.26 -19.87 -6.06
CA ARG A 6 8.03 -19.17 -5.00
C ARG A 6 9.31 -18.53 -5.53
N ALA A 7 10.05 -19.20 -6.41
CA ALA A 7 11.27 -18.65 -7.00
C ALA A 7 10.97 -17.42 -7.88
N VAL A 8 9.92 -17.46 -8.70
CA VAL A 8 9.50 -16.33 -9.54
C VAL A 8 9.09 -15.14 -8.69
N PHE A 9 8.27 -15.35 -7.67
CA PHE A 9 7.84 -14.25 -6.78
C PHE A 9 8.97 -13.71 -5.91
N ALA A 10 9.90 -14.56 -5.45
CA ALA A 10 11.10 -14.11 -4.77
C ALA A 10 11.98 -13.22 -5.67
N PHE A 11 12.17 -13.63 -6.92
CA PHE A 11 12.91 -12.85 -7.89
C PHE A 11 12.20 -11.52 -8.22
N ALA A 12 10.88 -11.54 -8.41
CA ALA A 12 10.09 -10.33 -8.64
C ALA A 12 10.19 -9.35 -7.46
N SER A 13 10.02 -9.83 -6.23
CA SER A 13 10.20 -9.02 -5.03
C SER A 13 11.62 -8.44 -4.92
N LEU A 14 12.65 -9.22 -5.25
CA LEU A 14 14.02 -8.72 -5.27
C LEU A 14 14.21 -7.60 -6.29
N LEU A 15 13.67 -7.73 -7.50
CA LEU A 15 13.72 -6.69 -8.52
C LEU A 15 13.00 -5.41 -8.06
N LEU A 16 11.84 -5.54 -7.42
CA LEU A 16 11.11 -4.40 -6.87
C LEU A 16 11.90 -3.71 -5.75
N LEU A 17 12.57 -4.46 -4.87
CA LEU A 17 13.44 -3.90 -3.84
C LEU A 17 14.63 -3.13 -4.44
N LEU A 18 15.28 -3.70 -5.46
CA LEU A 18 16.37 -3.03 -6.17
C LEU A 18 15.88 -1.77 -6.89
N ALA A 19 14.69 -1.80 -7.49
CA ALA A 19 14.08 -0.63 -8.11
C ALA A 19 13.77 0.47 -7.08
N ALA A 20 13.20 0.13 -5.92
CA ALA A 20 12.95 1.07 -4.83
C ALA A 20 14.27 1.72 -4.34
N MET A 21 15.31 0.92 -4.14
CA MET A 21 16.64 1.44 -3.79
C MET A 21 17.22 2.36 -4.87
N ALA A 22 17.05 1.99 -6.14
CA ALA A 22 17.51 2.80 -7.27
C ALA A 22 16.77 4.15 -7.33
N LEU A 23 15.45 4.18 -7.12
CA LEU A 23 14.67 5.42 -7.06
C LEU A 23 15.18 6.37 -5.97
N ILE A 24 15.47 5.85 -4.78
CA ILE A 24 16.07 6.65 -3.69
C ILE A 24 17.44 7.19 -4.13
N GLY A 25 18.28 6.34 -4.73
CA GLY A 25 19.59 6.73 -5.23
C GLY A 25 19.51 7.82 -6.31
N PHE A 26 18.56 7.71 -7.25
CA PHE A 26 18.32 8.72 -8.27
C PHE A 26 17.82 10.03 -7.66
N GLY A 27 16.86 9.98 -6.74
CA GLY A 27 16.38 11.18 -6.05
C GLY A 27 17.50 11.92 -5.33
N VAL A 28 18.32 11.21 -4.53
CA VAL A 28 19.46 11.82 -3.82
C VAL A 28 20.46 12.43 -4.80
N LYS A 29 20.81 11.70 -5.87
CA LYS A 29 21.73 12.19 -6.89
C LYS A 29 21.20 13.46 -7.56
N GLU A 30 19.93 13.48 -7.95
CA GLU A 30 19.29 14.63 -8.58
C GLU A 30 19.19 15.84 -7.65
N ALA A 31 18.91 15.63 -6.35
CA ALA A 31 18.94 16.73 -5.38
C ALA A 31 20.33 17.34 -5.21
N LEU A 32 21.36 16.51 -5.07
CA LEU A 32 22.74 17.00 -4.91
C LEU A 32 23.17 17.81 -6.14
N GLN A 33 22.78 17.38 -7.34
CA GLN A 33 23.00 18.14 -8.58
C GLN A 33 22.16 19.41 -8.66
N GLY A 34 20.90 19.36 -8.19
CA GLY A 34 19.98 20.48 -8.19
C GLY A 34 20.40 21.62 -7.26
N ILE A 35 20.94 21.30 -6.08
CA ILE A 35 21.42 22.30 -5.10
C ILE A 35 22.64 23.06 -5.63
N GLY A 36 23.48 22.41 -6.43
CA GLY A 36 24.65 23.05 -7.04
C GLY A 36 24.35 23.86 -8.31
N SER A 37 23.11 23.84 -8.81
CA SER A 37 22.72 24.47 -10.06
C SER A 37 22.12 25.87 -9.83
N PRO A 38 22.52 26.92 -10.58
CA PRO A 38 21.99 28.27 -10.41
C PRO A 38 20.49 28.42 -10.68
N ASP A 39 19.93 27.52 -11.50
CA ASP A 39 18.57 27.66 -12.05
C ASP A 39 17.48 26.95 -11.22
N LYS A 40 17.84 26.16 -10.19
CA LYS A 40 16.88 25.43 -9.36
C LYS A 40 16.85 25.93 -7.92
N SER A 41 15.65 26.16 -7.39
CA SER A 41 15.51 26.42 -5.96
C SER A 41 15.85 25.16 -5.16
N GLY A 42 16.55 25.32 -4.03
CA GLY A 42 16.80 24.21 -3.11
C GLY A 42 15.51 23.54 -2.61
N ALA A 43 14.40 24.27 -2.58
CA ALA A 43 13.10 23.71 -2.24
C ALA A 43 12.58 22.73 -3.31
N ASP A 44 12.77 23.03 -4.60
CA ASP A 44 12.31 22.17 -5.70
C ASP A 44 13.14 20.88 -5.73
N ALA A 45 14.44 20.97 -5.47
CA ALA A 45 15.31 19.81 -5.32
C ALA A 45 14.86 18.88 -4.17
N VAL A 46 14.40 19.44 -3.05
CA VAL A 46 13.85 18.66 -1.93
C VAL A 46 12.51 18.02 -2.30
N LEU A 47 11.63 18.76 -2.98
CA LEU A 47 10.34 18.23 -3.43
C LEU A 47 10.51 17.08 -4.44
N ASP A 48 11.47 17.20 -5.36
CA ASP A 48 11.81 16.13 -6.31
C ASP A 48 12.28 14.86 -5.57
N VAL A 49 13.18 14.98 -4.58
CA VAL A 49 13.59 13.85 -3.73
C VAL A 49 12.42 13.22 -2.99
N LEU A 50 11.53 14.04 -2.43
CA LEU A 50 10.37 13.54 -1.71
C LEU A 50 9.51 12.67 -2.63
N GLY A 51 9.27 13.07 -3.88
CA GLY A 51 8.56 12.25 -4.88
C GLY A 51 9.23 10.89 -5.08
N TYR A 52 10.54 10.85 -5.35
CA TYR A 52 11.27 9.59 -5.49
C TYR A 52 11.17 8.69 -4.25
N VAL A 53 11.28 9.28 -3.06
CA VAL A 53 11.20 8.53 -1.79
C VAL A 53 9.79 8.00 -1.55
N ILE A 54 8.74 8.77 -1.83
CA ILE A 54 7.34 8.35 -1.70
C ILE A 54 7.08 7.14 -2.59
N VAL A 55 7.47 7.21 -3.86
CA VAL A 55 7.32 6.10 -4.82
C VAL A 55 8.15 4.89 -4.38
N ALA A 56 9.39 5.10 -3.94
CA ALA A 56 10.25 4.01 -3.47
C ALA A 56 9.68 3.28 -2.26
N ILE A 57 9.13 3.99 -1.27
CA ILE A 57 8.49 3.38 -0.09
C ILE A 57 7.27 2.57 -0.51
N ALA A 58 6.44 3.10 -1.42
CA ALA A 58 5.28 2.37 -1.94
C ALA A 58 5.71 1.07 -2.64
N VAL A 59 6.71 1.12 -3.52
CA VAL A 59 7.25 -0.06 -4.21
C VAL A 59 7.88 -1.06 -3.24
N PHE A 60 8.60 -0.57 -2.23
CA PHE A 60 9.20 -1.40 -1.18
C PHE A 60 8.13 -2.18 -0.40
N ASP A 61 7.04 -1.53 0.00
CA ASP A 61 5.95 -2.18 0.71
C ASP A 61 5.26 -3.25 -0.15
N VAL A 62 5.11 -3.00 -1.46
CA VAL A 62 4.63 -4.02 -2.43
C VAL A 62 5.58 -5.21 -2.50
N ALA A 63 6.87 -4.95 -2.64
CA ALA A 63 7.89 -5.99 -2.73
C ALA A 63 7.89 -6.89 -1.49
N LYS A 64 7.83 -6.26 -0.32
CA LYS A 64 7.76 -6.92 0.98
C LYS A 64 6.48 -7.73 1.12
N TYR A 65 5.33 -7.18 0.73
CA TYR A 65 4.05 -7.89 0.76
C TYR A 65 4.13 -9.17 -0.07
N ILE A 66 4.57 -9.08 -1.33
CA ILE A 66 4.68 -10.24 -2.24
C ILE A 66 5.66 -11.29 -1.68
N PHE A 67 6.78 -10.84 -1.14
CA PHE A 67 7.81 -11.74 -0.59
C PHE A 67 7.28 -12.49 0.65
N GLU A 68 6.66 -11.77 1.58
CA GLU A 68 6.11 -12.37 2.80
C GLU A 68 4.96 -13.33 2.51
N ASP A 69 4.11 -12.99 1.53
CA ASP A 69 2.92 -13.77 1.19
C ASP A 69 3.28 -15.06 0.46
N GLU A 70 4.04 -14.98 -0.64
CA GLU A 70 4.27 -16.15 -1.50
C GLU A 70 5.52 -16.95 -1.07
N VAL A 71 6.60 -16.27 -0.68
CA VAL A 71 7.90 -16.92 -0.44
C VAL A 71 7.98 -17.47 0.97
N ARG A 72 7.60 -16.67 1.97
CA ARG A 72 7.78 -17.01 3.40
C ARG A 72 6.64 -17.84 3.98
N ARG A 73 5.37 -17.49 3.68
CA ARG A 73 4.19 -18.20 4.22
C ARG A 73 3.86 -19.49 3.46
N GLY A 74 4.14 -19.56 2.16
CA GLY A 74 3.81 -20.75 1.38
C GLY A 74 2.31 -21.09 1.39
N ASN A 75 1.95 -22.37 1.25
CA ASN A 75 0.54 -22.81 1.13
C ASN A 75 -0.23 -22.79 2.47
N GLU A 76 0.28 -22.14 3.53
CA GLU A 76 -0.49 -21.94 4.75
C GLU A 76 -1.70 -21.06 4.43
N LYS A 77 -2.89 -21.66 4.52
CA LYS A 77 -4.14 -20.94 4.27
C LYS A 77 -4.26 -19.83 5.31
N ARG A 78 -4.10 -18.58 4.89
CA ARG A 78 -4.52 -17.43 5.71
C ARG A 78 -6.00 -17.59 6.04
N SER A 79 -6.35 -17.33 7.30
CA SER A 79 -7.74 -17.05 7.62
C SER A 79 -8.20 -15.87 6.76
N ALA A 80 -9.48 -15.84 6.38
CA ALA A 80 -10.02 -14.73 5.60
C ALA A 80 -9.77 -13.38 6.30
N ALA A 81 -9.79 -13.37 7.64
CA ALA A 81 -9.45 -12.23 8.48
C ALA A 81 -8.02 -11.73 8.28
N GLU A 82 -7.03 -12.63 8.29
CA GLU A 82 -5.62 -12.28 8.09
C GLU A 82 -5.34 -11.75 6.68
N ALA A 83 -5.95 -12.37 5.66
CA ALA A 83 -5.81 -11.93 4.28
C ALA A 83 -6.36 -10.51 4.10
N ARG A 84 -7.56 -10.25 4.64
CA ARG A 84 -8.16 -8.90 4.64
C ARG A 84 -7.30 -7.89 5.38
N ARG A 85 -6.83 -8.19 6.59
CA ARG A 85 -6.00 -7.27 7.38
C ARG A 85 -4.71 -6.91 6.65
N SER A 86 -4.08 -7.88 6.00
CA SER A 86 -2.87 -7.65 5.21
C SER A 86 -3.16 -6.81 3.97
N LEU A 87 -4.25 -7.08 3.25
CA LEU A 87 -4.67 -6.31 2.08
C LEU A 87 -5.02 -4.86 2.45
N THR A 88 -5.76 -4.66 3.54
CA THR A 88 -6.11 -3.33 4.05
C THR A 88 -4.85 -2.55 4.42
N LYS A 89 -3.88 -3.18 5.08
CA LYS A 89 -2.61 -2.53 5.42
C LYS A 89 -1.85 -2.11 4.15
N PHE A 90 -1.79 -3.00 3.16
CA PHE A 90 -1.16 -2.74 1.87
C PHE A 90 -1.82 -1.56 1.12
N LEU A 91 -3.15 -1.59 0.99
CA LEU A 91 -3.91 -0.50 0.36
C LEU A 91 -3.79 0.81 1.14
N SER A 92 -3.73 0.75 2.47
CA SER A 92 -3.52 1.94 3.31
C SER A 92 -2.17 2.59 3.02
N THR A 93 -1.08 1.83 2.84
CA THR A 93 0.22 2.42 2.43
C THR A 93 0.09 3.12 1.08
N ILE A 94 -0.55 2.49 0.09
CA ILE A 94 -0.74 3.08 -1.25
C ILE A 94 -1.51 4.39 -1.16
N VAL A 95 -2.58 4.44 -0.38
CA VAL A 95 -3.38 5.65 -0.19
C VAL A 95 -2.54 6.77 0.44
N ILE A 96 -1.76 6.46 1.48
CA ILE A 96 -0.84 7.44 2.10
C ILE A 96 0.16 7.97 1.06
N ALA A 97 0.75 7.09 0.25
CA ALA A 97 1.68 7.50 -0.80
C ALA A 97 1.01 8.41 -1.85
N LEU A 98 -0.21 8.08 -2.30
CA LEU A 98 -0.98 8.91 -3.22
C LEU A 98 -1.29 10.31 -2.66
N PHE A 99 -1.59 10.42 -1.36
CA PHE A 99 -1.77 11.72 -0.72
C PHE A 99 -0.47 12.52 -0.67
N LEU A 100 0.64 11.89 -0.28
CA LEU A 100 1.93 12.57 -0.22
C LEU A 100 2.39 13.02 -1.61
N GLU A 101 2.22 12.17 -2.62
CA GLU A 101 2.54 12.50 -4.01
C GLU A 101 1.71 13.70 -4.49
N ALA A 102 0.39 13.65 -4.29
CA ALA A 102 -0.49 14.74 -4.69
C ALA A 102 -0.15 16.06 -3.98
N LEU A 103 0.22 16.03 -2.69
CA LEU A 103 0.68 17.20 -1.96
C LEU A 103 1.99 17.76 -2.53
N VAL A 104 2.97 16.90 -2.83
CA VAL A 104 4.25 17.32 -3.44
C VAL A 104 3.99 18.03 -4.78
N VAL A 105 3.13 17.44 -5.62
CA VAL A 105 2.75 18.04 -6.91
C VAL A 105 2.03 19.38 -6.71
N VAL A 106 1.09 19.47 -5.77
CA VAL A 106 0.41 20.74 -5.43
C VAL A 106 1.42 21.81 -5.03
N PHE A 107 2.38 21.50 -4.16
CA PHE A 107 3.39 22.46 -3.72
C PHE A 107 4.28 22.93 -4.87
N LYS A 108 4.66 22.02 -5.77
CA LYS A 108 5.47 22.35 -6.94
C LYS A 108 4.70 23.25 -7.91
N THR A 109 3.50 22.85 -8.28
CA THR A 109 2.65 23.61 -9.20
C THR A 109 2.24 24.97 -8.63
N ALA A 110 1.95 25.07 -7.33
CA ALA A 110 1.59 26.35 -6.69
C ALA A 110 2.72 27.39 -6.76
N ARG A 111 3.98 26.95 -6.83
CA ARG A 111 5.15 27.82 -6.95
C ARG A 111 5.44 28.23 -8.39
N GLU A 112 5.16 27.37 -9.35
CA GLU A 112 5.39 27.62 -10.78
C GLU A 112 4.25 28.44 -11.40
N ASP A 113 3.02 27.91 -11.37
CA ASP A 113 1.83 28.56 -11.93
C ASP A 113 0.57 28.10 -11.20
N VAL A 114 -0.03 29.03 -10.45
CA VAL A 114 -1.26 28.82 -9.69
C VAL A 114 -2.43 28.40 -10.60
N ALA A 115 -2.45 28.81 -11.88
CA ALA A 115 -3.50 28.44 -12.81
C ALA A 115 -3.51 26.93 -13.13
N GLN A 116 -2.39 26.24 -12.95
CA GLN A 116 -2.25 24.80 -13.23
C GLN A 116 -2.65 23.91 -12.03
N LEU A 117 -3.10 24.50 -10.91
CA LEU A 117 -3.48 23.75 -9.71
C LEU A 117 -4.68 22.82 -9.86
N LEU A 118 -5.41 22.88 -10.98
CA LEU A 118 -6.57 22.03 -11.21
C LEU A 118 -6.20 20.54 -11.24
N TYR A 119 -5.13 20.15 -11.95
CA TYR A 119 -4.71 18.75 -12.05
C TYR A 119 -4.21 18.18 -10.70
N PRO A 120 -3.30 18.86 -9.96
CA PRO A 120 -2.89 18.41 -8.63
C PRO A 120 -4.06 18.32 -7.63
N THR A 121 -5.02 19.26 -7.71
CA THR A 121 -6.24 19.22 -6.89
C THR A 121 -7.13 18.04 -7.25
N ALA A 122 -7.30 17.74 -8.53
CA ALA A 122 -8.05 16.57 -8.98
C ALA A 122 -7.40 15.26 -8.51
N LEU A 123 -6.06 15.19 -8.51
CA LEU A 123 -5.32 14.07 -7.97
C LEU A 123 -5.56 13.91 -6.46
N LEU A 124 -5.56 15.00 -5.69
CA LEU A 124 -5.94 14.98 -4.26
C LEU A 124 -7.37 14.46 -4.05
N ILE A 125 -8.33 14.93 -4.85
CA ILE A 125 -9.72 14.45 -4.77
C ILE A 125 -9.79 12.95 -5.09
N ALA A 126 -9.07 12.48 -6.11
CA ALA A 126 -8.98 11.06 -6.42
C ALA A 126 -8.41 10.25 -5.24
N SER A 127 -7.36 10.73 -4.57
CA SER A 127 -6.81 10.10 -3.36
C SER A 127 -7.83 10.01 -2.22
N VAL A 128 -8.65 11.05 -2.03
CA VAL A 128 -9.77 11.03 -1.07
C VAL A 128 -10.81 9.97 -1.46
N LEU A 129 -11.17 9.86 -2.74
CA LEU A 129 -12.12 8.85 -3.21
C LEU A 129 -11.60 7.42 -2.99
N VAL A 130 -10.30 7.17 -3.21
CA VAL A 130 -9.68 5.87 -2.91
C VAL A 130 -9.71 5.59 -1.40
N LEU A 131 -9.44 6.59 -0.55
CA LEU A 131 -9.53 6.45 0.91
C LEU A 131 -10.96 6.13 1.36
N VAL A 132 -11.95 6.84 0.83
CA VAL A 132 -13.37 6.59 1.12
C VAL A 132 -13.76 5.19 0.64
N GLY A 133 -13.36 4.80 -0.57
CA GLY A 133 -13.58 3.46 -1.11
C GLY A 133 -12.97 2.37 -0.22
N LEU A 134 -11.76 2.58 0.29
CA LEU A 134 -11.11 1.70 1.25
C LEU A 134 -11.89 1.64 2.57
N GLY A 135 -12.39 2.76 3.08
CA GLY A 135 -13.23 2.81 4.28
C GLY A 135 -14.56 2.06 4.12
N VAL A 136 -15.21 2.20 2.95
CA VAL A 136 -16.43 1.45 2.61
C VAL A 136 -16.12 -0.04 2.49
N PHE A 137 -15.04 -0.42 1.82
CA PHE A 137 -14.58 -1.81 1.70
C PHE A 137 -14.34 -2.44 3.08
N GLN A 138 -13.68 -1.71 4.00
CA GLN A 138 -13.46 -2.18 5.37
C GLN A 138 -14.76 -2.39 6.13
N ARG A 139 -15.71 -1.44 6.04
CA ARG A 139 -17.01 -1.54 6.71
C ARG A 139 -17.82 -2.73 6.21
N LEU A 140 -17.94 -2.89 4.90
CA LEU A 140 -18.67 -4.01 4.29
C LEU A 140 -18.03 -5.35 4.66
N SER A 141 -16.69 -5.40 4.67
CA SER A 141 -15.96 -6.62 5.03
C SER A 141 -16.13 -6.99 6.51
N ALA A 142 -16.15 -6.01 7.41
CA ALA A 142 -16.37 -6.25 8.84
C ALA A 142 -17.79 -6.76 9.14
N THR A 143 -18.81 -6.23 8.45
CA THR A 143 -20.20 -6.68 8.59
C THR A 143 -20.41 -8.14 8.17
N VAL A 144 -19.66 -8.63 7.17
CA VAL A 144 -19.71 -10.04 6.77
C VAL A 144 -19.06 -10.93 7.84
N GLU A 145 -18.00 -10.46 8.49
CA GLU A 145 -17.28 -11.20 9.52
C GLU A 145 -18.06 -11.31 10.83
N GLU A 146 -18.81 -10.27 11.22
CA GLU A 146 -19.75 -10.32 12.35
C GLU A 146 -20.85 -11.37 12.10
N LYS A 147 -21.40 -11.43 10.88
CA LYS A 147 -22.40 -12.45 10.52
C LYS A 147 -21.83 -13.87 10.51
N VAL A 148 -20.66 -14.08 9.91
CA VAL A 148 -20.03 -15.40 9.84
C VAL A 148 -19.58 -15.87 11.23
N GLY A 149 -19.07 -14.96 12.07
CA GLY A 149 -18.70 -15.26 13.45
C GLY A 149 -19.89 -15.62 14.33
N ASP A 150 -21.01 -14.91 14.20
CA ASP A 150 -22.27 -15.24 14.90
C ASP A 150 -22.82 -16.61 14.46
N ASP A 151 -22.72 -16.94 13.16
CA ASP A 151 -23.17 -18.22 12.61
C ASP A 151 -22.30 -19.40 13.11
N ASP A 152 -20.96 -19.22 13.13
CA ASP A 152 -20.01 -20.21 13.66
C ASP A 152 -20.22 -20.43 15.16
N GLU A 153 -20.41 -19.37 15.96
CA GLU A 153 -20.71 -19.48 17.40
C GLU A 153 -22.05 -20.16 17.67
N ALA A 154 -23.04 -19.94 16.82
CA ALA A 154 -24.35 -20.58 16.91
C ALA A 154 -24.28 -22.08 16.58
N GLU A 155 -23.48 -22.50 15.60
CA GLU A 155 -23.19 -23.90 15.32
C GLU A 155 -22.44 -24.58 16.47
N ASP A 156 -21.38 -23.95 16.97
CA ASP A 156 -20.56 -24.49 18.07
C ASP A 156 -21.40 -24.70 19.35
N ARG A 157 -22.36 -23.79 19.60
CA ARG A 157 -23.30 -23.90 20.72
C ARG A 157 -24.28 -25.05 20.51
N LYS A 158 -24.79 -25.26 19.28
CA LYS A 158 -25.65 -26.40 18.95
C LYS A 158 -24.92 -27.72 19.09
N ASP A 159 -23.67 -27.81 18.63
CA ASP A 159 -22.86 -29.02 18.73
C ASP A 159 -22.52 -29.37 20.18
N LYS A 160 -22.20 -28.38 21.02
CA LYS A 160 -22.00 -28.61 22.47
C LYS A 160 -23.25 -29.12 23.16
N VAL A 161 -24.43 -28.61 22.79
CA VAL A 161 -25.72 -29.09 23.31
C VAL A 161 -26.00 -30.52 22.83
N ARG A 162 -25.73 -30.82 21.55
CA ARG A 162 -25.90 -32.15 20.96
C ARG A 162 -24.98 -33.20 21.59
N ARG A 163 -23.74 -32.82 21.91
CA ARG A 163 -22.77 -33.66 22.63
C ARG A 163 -23.17 -33.96 24.07
N LYS A 164 -23.82 -33.00 24.76
CA LYS A 164 -24.34 -33.21 26.12
C LYS A 164 -25.63 -34.04 26.17
N ALA A 165 -26.38 -34.09 25.07
CA ALA A 165 -27.64 -34.82 24.97
C ALA A 165 -27.47 -36.24 24.41
N ALA A 166 -26.26 -36.63 23.97
CA ALA A 166 -25.96 -37.99 23.55
C ALA A 166 -25.80 -38.89 24.79
N PRO A 167 -26.54 -40.02 24.88
CA PRO A 167 -26.53 -40.93 26.04
C PRO A 167 -25.24 -41.74 26.18
#